data_AF-A0A953ZVT6-F1
#
_entry.id   AF-A0A953ZVT6-F1
#
_cell.length_a   1.000
_cell.length_b   1.000
_cell.length_c   1.000
_cell.angle_alpha   90.00
_cell.angle_beta   90.00
_cell.angle_gamma   90.00
#
_symmetry.space_group_name_H-M   'P 1'
#
loop_
_entity.id
_entity.type
_entity.pdbx_description
1 polymer ?
#
loop_
_entity_poly.entity_id
_entity_poly.type
_entity_poly.pdbx_seq_one_letter_code
_entity_poly.pdbx_strand_id
1 'polypeptide(L)'
;MKPLIARCLLAIGALSVTGLMGLGVLDLVTRSSYLHRALSGNAGPRMAMLDEERVAAAAKTVGPFSAPIDPHVGITMKRGARRDLVGTPASMDGFGQRLRVGPEPVAGALRIAVLGDSVAFGFGVADDQTIGHFLEEYLARCCAVRPVVFTVACPGWNHHNEHRFLKSHLARLRPDVVLLLPIGNDLHDAYTVNEVGHRSLEYDPVRGAVQPHTSAEQYNLMMVHYAQASLQELMKVRAAGGLEASMPHVVTSGLAPESRRRWVEVVDNVRDLDRCLRARGARLAVGLTVDKGFEAAYRARIGAALPELPFIATFDAIGTADHLATDPHPNARYTRALAWCFAEFLVRQGWLKEVDAGKLPPIPEGFASRRVPARSPEQVRARADEYTAKWRAFFRSEVVVRDTTGFHQVYGAVYGDGVVNRTLLVALRNPGRGVIVMHFDRLRGDSGVYPLRLTARINGVSAGEMEVTPPRGNELADAFRIAVPASVRDEFVDLEVRASNWVVEQDQGMSRTASFKLLRVGFEAQ
;
A
#
# COMPACT_ATOMS: atom_id res chain seq x y z
N MET A 1 63.91 -44.38 14.45
CA MET A 1 62.44 -44.53 14.32
C MET A 1 61.68 -43.20 14.43
N LYS A 2 61.83 -42.42 15.51
CA LYS A 2 61.15 -41.11 15.69
C LYS A 2 61.30 -40.08 14.53
N PRO A 3 62.48 -39.87 13.92
CA PRO A 3 62.60 -38.88 12.82
C PRO A 3 61.94 -39.32 11.52
N LEU A 4 61.79 -40.63 11.28
CA LEU A 4 61.10 -41.15 10.10
C LEU A 4 59.58 -40.90 10.21
N ILE A 5 59.00 -41.15 11.39
CA ILE A 5 57.57 -40.91 11.66
C ILE A 5 57.23 -39.42 11.49
N ALA A 6 58.07 -38.51 12.01
CA ALA A 6 57.85 -37.07 11.84
C ALA A 6 57.87 -36.63 10.36
N ARG A 7 58.80 -37.17 9.56
CA ARG A 7 58.86 -36.88 8.12
C ARG A 7 57.65 -37.43 7.35
N CYS A 8 57.18 -38.63 7.72
CA CYS A 8 55.96 -39.20 7.14
C CYS A 8 54.72 -38.35 7.48
N LEU A 9 54.59 -37.89 8.73
CA LEU A 9 53.47 -37.03 9.13
C LEU A 9 53.49 -35.66 8.43
N LEU A 10 54.68 -35.07 8.28
CA LEU A 10 54.85 -33.82 7.51
C LEU A 10 54.49 -34.01 6.04
N ALA A 11 54.90 -35.11 5.42
CA ALA A 11 54.56 -35.41 4.03
C ALA A 11 53.06 -35.63 3.84
N ILE A 12 52.40 -36.34 4.76
CA ILE A 12 50.94 -36.53 4.75
C ILE A 12 50.24 -35.17 4.91
N GLY A 13 50.67 -34.35 5.87
CA GLY A 13 50.10 -33.01 6.09
C GLY A 13 50.23 -32.11 4.86
N ALA A 14 51.41 -32.10 4.22
CA ALA A 14 51.63 -31.33 3.00
C ALA A 14 50.73 -31.80 1.85
N LEU A 15 50.61 -33.12 1.63
CA LEU A 15 49.72 -33.69 0.62
C LEU A 15 48.24 -33.36 0.87
N SER A 16 47.79 -33.40 2.14
CA SER A 16 46.43 -33.02 2.50
C SER A 16 46.13 -31.54 2.22
N VAL A 17 47.06 -30.64 2.55
CA VAL A 17 46.91 -29.20 2.26
C VAL A 17 46.86 -28.94 0.76
N THR A 18 47.77 -29.54 -0.01
CA THR A 18 47.77 -29.42 -1.48
C THR A 18 46.47 -29.98 -2.08
N GLY A 19 45.96 -31.11 -1.60
CA GLY A 19 44.69 -31.67 -2.03
C GLY A 19 43.50 -30.76 -1.75
N LEU A 20 43.43 -30.16 -0.56
CA LEU A 20 42.38 -29.20 -0.20
C LEU A 20 42.43 -27.92 -1.04
N MET A 21 43.62 -27.39 -1.31
CA MET A 21 43.78 -26.24 -2.20
C MET A 21 43.37 -26.56 -3.64
N GLY A 22 43.73 -27.75 -4.15
CA GLY A 22 43.31 -28.22 -5.46
C GLY A 22 41.79 -28.34 -5.58
N LEU A 23 41.13 -28.89 -4.55
CA LEU A 23 39.66 -28.95 -4.48
C LEU A 23 39.03 -27.54 -4.44
N GLY A 24 39.61 -26.61 -3.69
CA GLY A 24 39.14 -25.22 -3.65
C GLY A 24 39.23 -24.51 -5.00
N VAL A 25 40.32 -24.70 -5.74
CA VAL A 25 40.47 -24.16 -7.12
C VAL A 25 39.46 -24.81 -8.06
N LEU A 26 39.28 -26.13 -7.99
CA LEU A 26 38.30 -26.84 -8.81
C LEU A 26 36.86 -26.38 -8.52
N ASP A 27 36.52 -26.19 -7.26
CA ASP A 27 35.22 -25.66 -6.83
C ASP A 27 34.99 -24.24 -7.38
N LEU A 28 36.03 -23.40 -7.38
CA LEU A 28 35.99 -22.04 -7.93
C LEU A 28 35.77 -22.03 -9.45
N VAL A 29 36.53 -22.86 -10.19
CA VAL A 29 36.47 -22.94 -11.66
C VAL A 29 35.14 -23.54 -12.13
N THR A 30 34.68 -24.60 -11.46
CA THR A 30 33.45 -25.30 -11.84
C THR A 30 32.20 -24.69 -11.22
N ARG A 31 32.34 -23.68 -10.35
CA ARG A 31 31.27 -23.10 -9.52
C ARG A 31 30.41 -24.14 -8.81
N SER A 32 31.00 -25.29 -8.46
CA SER A 32 30.26 -26.41 -7.88
C SER A 32 31.13 -27.16 -6.89
N SER A 33 30.66 -27.28 -5.64
CA SER A 33 31.49 -27.92 -4.61
C SER A 33 31.59 -29.43 -4.82
N TYR A 34 32.82 -29.90 -5.05
CA TYR A 34 33.12 -31.31 -5.24
C TYR A 34 32.92 -32.10 -3.95
N LEU A 35 33.32 -31.52 -2.81
CA LEU A 35 33.10 -32.13 -1.48
C LEU A 35 31.60 -32.28 -1.19
N HIS A 36 30.81 -31.27 -1.56
CA HIS A 36 29.35 -31.34 -1.44
C HIS A 36 28.78 -32.46 -2.30
N ARG A 37 29.21 -32.62 -3.56
CA ARG A 37 28.77 -33.73 -4.46
C ARG A 37 29.15 -35.11 -3.95
N ALA A 38 30.37 -35.27 -3.43
CA ALA A 38 30.85 -36.54 -2.92
C ALA A 38 30.10 -36.97 -1.64
N LEU A 39 29.76 -36.02 -0.77
CA LEU A 39 29.03 -36.28 0.48
C LEU A 39 27.51 -36.37 0.30
N SER A 40 26.94 -35.76 -0.76
CA SER A 40 25.49 -35.73 -1.00
C SER A 40 24.94 -36.90 -1.81
N GLY A 41 25.80 -37.85 -2.23
CA GLY A 41 25.41 -39.16 -2.75
C GLY A 41 24.23 -39.18 -3.72
N ASN A 42 24.42 -38.78 -4.98
CA ASN A 42 23.52 -38.96 -6.14
C ASN A 42 22.00 -38.62 -5.99
N ALA A 43 21.54 -38.10 -4.85
CA ALA A 43 20.27 -37.42 -4.76
C ALA A 43 20.51 -36.05 -5.39
N GLY A 44 20.13 -35.90 -6.66
CA GLY A 44 20.18 -34.61 -7.35
C GLY A 44 19.58 -33.51 -6.46
N PRO A 45 20.06 -32.26 -6.59
CA PRO A 45 19.59 -31.19 -5.73
C PRO A 45 18.07 -31.11 -5.81
N ARG A 46 17.39 -31.42 -4.70
CA ARG A 46 16.02 -30.95 -4.45
C ARG A 46 16.10 -29.43 -4.31
N MET A 47 16.34 -28.73 -5.41
CA MET A 47 16.44 -27.27 -5.46
C MET A 47 15.05 -26.61 -5.45
N ALA A 48 13.98 -27.40 -5.53
CA ALA A 48 12.63 -26.93 -5.25
C ALA A 48 12.22 -27.41 -3.86
N MET A 49 12.28 -26.53 -2.85
CA MET A 49 11.40 -26.69 -1.69
C MET A 49 9.97 -26.88 -2.23
N LEU A 50 9.28 -27.90 -1.75
CA LEU A 50 7.85 -28.04 -2.02
C LEU A 50 7.15 -26.77 -1.54
N ASP A 51 6.04 -26.39 -2.19
CA ASP A 51 5.28 -25.20 -1.77
C ASP A 51 4.89 -25.29 -0.28
N GLU A 52 4.65 -26.50 0.21
CA GLU A 52 4.40 -26.79 1.63
C GLU A 52 5.58 -26.46 2.54
N GLU A 53 6.81 -26.77 2.13
CA GLU A 53 8.04 -26.45 2.88
C GLU A 53 8.31 -24.94 2.88
N ARG A 54 8.05 -24.26 1.75
CA ARG A 54 8.11 -22.78 1.66
C ARG A 54 7.08 -22.11 2.57
N VAL A 55 5.85 -22.63 2.60
CA VAL A 55 4.80 -22.13 3.51
C VAL A 55 5.19 -22.36 4.97
N ALA A 56 5.73 -23.54 5.32
CA ALA A 56 6.16 -23.86 6.68
C ALA A 56 7.35 -23.00 7.14
N ALA A 57 8.32 -22.72 6.26
CA ALA A 57 9.45 -21.83 6.55
C ALA A 57 8.99 -20.36 6.69
N ALA A 58 8.16 -19.88 5.78
CA ALA A 58 7.60 -18.53 5.84
C ALA A 58 6.75 -18.33 7.10
N ALA A 59 5.99 -19.34 7.55
CA ALA A 59 5.21 -19.27 8.77
C ALA A 59 6.06 -18.96 10.02
N LYS A 60 7.34 -19.40 10.03
CA LYS A 60 8.28 -19.18 11.15
C LYS A 60 8.92 -17.79 11.18
N THR A 61 8.76 -16.98 10.13
CA THR A 61 9.32 -15.62 10.16
C THR A 61 8.49 -14.70 11.08
N VAL A 62 9.10 -13.66 11.63
CA VAL A 62 8.50 -12.86 12.71
C VAL A 62 7.26 -12.10 12.25
N GLY A 63 7.33 -11.47 11.07
CA GLY A 63 6.28 -10.61 10.56
C GLY A 63 5.03 -11.36 10.08
N PRO A 64 3.88 -10.67 9.92
CA PRO A 64 2.60 -11.31 9.65
C PRO A 64 2.32 -11.56 8.15
N PHE A 65 3.14 -11.02 7.26
CA PHE A 65 2.91 -11.07 5.81
C PHE A 65 3.74 -12.16 5.14
N SER A 66 3.30 -12.58 3.95
CA SER A 66 4.04 -13.46 3.03
C SER A 66 4.01 -12.88 1.63
N ALA A 67 5.07 -13.17 0.87
CA ALA A 67 5.10 -12.90 -0.56
C ALA A 67 4.16 -13.89 -1.29
N PRO A 68 3.17 -13.40 -2.06
CA PRO A 68 2.29 -14.24 -2.88
C PRO A 68 3.04 -14.84 -4.07
N ILE A 69 2.48 -15.90 -4.67
CA ILE A 69 3.03 -16.52 -5.89
C ILE A 69 3.01 -15.54 -7.06
N ASP A 70 1.94 -14.76 -7.20
CA ASP A 70 1.89 -13.64 -8.16
C ASP A 70 2.55 -12.42 -7.50
N PRO A 71 3.77 -12.01 -7.92
CA PRO A 71 4.48 -10.90 -7.30
C PRO A 71 3.72 -9.57 -7.41
N HIS A 72 2.81 -9.44 -8.38
CA HIS A 72 2.01 -8.21 -8.54
C HIS A 72 0.89 -8.07 -7.52
N VAL A 73 0.59 -9.11 -6.74
CA VAL A 73 -0.28 -9.00 -5.56
C VAL A 73 0.46 -8.27 -4.42
N GLY A 74 1.80 -8.24 -4.42
CA GLY A 74 2.61 -7.55 -3.43
C GLY A 74 2.71 -8.31 -2.10
N ILE A 75 1.63 -8.33 -1.32
CA ILE A 75 1.59 -8.97 0.00
C ILE A 75 0.32 -9.79 0.20
N THR A 76 0.39 -10.79 1.08
CA THR A 76 -0.77 -11.47 1.69
C THR A 76 -0.50 -11.69 3.17
N MET A 77 -1.51 -11.99 3.99
CA MET A 77 -1.23 -12.53 5.33
C MET A 77 -0.67 -13.96 5.20
N LYS A 78 0.08 -14.40 6.20
CA LYS A 78 0.54 -15.79 6.27
C LYS A 78 -0.65 -16.76 6.35
N ARG A 79 -0.61 -17.78 5.50
CA ARG A 79 -1.63 -18.84 5.42
C ARG A 79 -1.74 -19.59 6.76
N GLY A 80 -2.97 -19.83 7.22
CA GLY A 80 -3.22 -20.56 8.47
C GLY A 80 -2.77 -19.85 9.75
N ALA A 81 -2.31 -18.59 9.66
CA ALA A 81 -1.84 -17.86 10.82
C ALA A 81 -2.99 -17.54 11.78
N ARG A 82 -2.66 -17.44 13.07
CA ARG A 82 -3.48 -16.80 14.09
C ARG A 82 -2.67 -15.69 14.74
N ARG A 83 -3.21 -14.49 14.80
CA ARG A 83 -2.51 -13.29 15.27
C ARG A 83 -3.47 -12.36 16.00
N ASP A 84 -2.96 -11.63 16.99
CA ASP A 84 -3.69 -10.50 17.55
C ASP A 84 -3.46 -9.26 16.68
N LEU A 85 -4.55 -8.65 16.22
CA LEU A 85 -4.56 -7.40 15.46
C LEU A 85 -5.28 -6.35 16.31
N VAL A 86 -4.53 -5.34 16.78
CA VAL A 86 -5.06 -4.31 17.69
C VAL A 86 -5.76 -4.93 18.92
N GLY A 87 -5.15 -5.95 19.50
CA GLY A 87 -5.68 -6.65 20.68
C GLY A 87 -6.83 -7.62 20.41
N THR A 88 -7.18 -7.86 19.14
CA THR A 88 -8.26 -8.80 18.78
C THR A 88 -7.73 -10.00 18.01
N PRO A 89 -8.04 -11.24 18.43
CA PRO A 89 -7.63 -12.44 17.70
C PRO A 89 -8.18 -12.49 16.27
N ALA A 90 -7.31 -12.88 15.34
CA ALA A 90 -7.61 -13.01 13.93
C ALA A 90 -7.03 -14.29 13.35
N SER A 91 -7.83 -15.01 12.56
CA SER A 91 -7.40 -16.23 11.89
C SER A 91 -7.40 -16.06 10.37
N MET A 92 -6.45 -16.73 9.73
CA MET A 92 -6.23 -16.65 8.28
C MET A 92 -6.46 -18.03 7.66
N ASP A 93 -7.10 -18.06 6.50
CA ASP A 93 -7.35 -19.29 5.74
C ASP A 93 -6.12 -19.74 4.94
N GLY A 94 -6.31 -20.76 4.09
CA GLY A 94 -5.27 -21.30 3.21
C GLY A 94 -4.80 -20.33 2.10
N PHE A 95 -5.44 -19.17 1.95
CA PHE A 95 -5.07 -18.11 1.02
C PHE A 95 -4.47 -16.87 1.72
N GLY A 96 -4.37 -16.90 3.05
CA GLY A 96 -3.97 -15.72 3.81
C GLY A 96 -5.07 -14.65 3.87
N GLN A 97 -6.33 -15.03 3.67
CA GLN A 97 -7.50 -14.17 3.84
C GLN A 97 -8.14 -14.45 5.20
N ARG A 98 -9.06 -13.59 5.67
CA ARG A 98 -9.78 -13.88 6.92
C ARG A 98 -10.49 -15.23 6.88
N LEU A 99 -10.38 -15.98 7.97
CA LEU A 99 -11.10 -17.24 8.13
C LEU A 99 -12.61 -16.99 8.17
N ARG A 100 -13.35 -17.65 7.28
CA ARG A 100 -14.81 -17.67 7.35
C ARG A 100 -15.27 -18.54 8.52
N VAL A 101 -16.05 -17.97 9.42
CA VAL A 101 -16.72 -18.68 10.51
C VAL A 101 -18.13 -19.04 10.08
N GLY A 102 -18.51 -20.31 10.21
CA GLY A 102 -19.86 -20.78 9.90
C GLY A 102 -19.88 -22.23 9.41
N PRO A 103 -21.08 -22.78 9.15
CA PRO A 103 -21.22 -24.11 8.58
C PRO A 103 -20.61 -24.18 7.17
N GLU A 104 -20.26 -25.38 6.73
CA GLU A 104 -19.76 -25.61 5.38
C GLU A 104 -20.77 -25.13 4.32
N PRO A 105 -20.29 -24.55 3.21
CA PRO A 105 -21.11 -24.19 2.06
C PRO A 105 -21.95 -25.37 1.56
N VAL A 106 -23.27 -25.17 1.43
CA VAL A 106 -24.13 -26.12 0.73
C VAL A 106 -23.87 -26.01 -0.78
N ALA A 107 -23.95 -27.12 -1.50
CA ALA A 107 -23.83 -27.13 -2.95
C ALA A 107 -24.85 -26.17 -3.59
N GLY A 108 -24.38 -25.32 -4.52
CA GLY A 108 -25.24 -24.34 -5.20
C GLY A 108 -25.53 -23.05 -4.41
N ALA A 109 -25.00 -22.91 -3.19
CA ALA A 109 -25.08 -21.64 -2.45
C ALA A 109 -24.41 -20.50 -3.24
N LEU A 110 -25.06 -19.34 -3.27
CA LEU A 110 -24.53 -18.12 -3.87
C LEU A 110 -23.24 -17.71 -3.16
N ARG A 111 -22.19 -17.40 -3.91
CA ARG A 111 -20.85 -17.08 -3.42
C ARG A 111 -20.60 -15.58 -3.54
N ILE A 112 -20.41 -14.92 -2.41
CA ILE A 112 -20.16 -13.49 -2.33
C ILE A 112 -18.72 -13.27 -1.86
N ALA A 113 -17.97 -12.44 -2.58
CA ALA A 113 -16.64 -11.99 -2.15
C ALA A 113 -16.71 -10.53 -1.69
N VAL A 114 -16.28 -10.25 -0.47
CA VAL A 114 -16.05 -8.89 0.03
C VAL A 114 -14.59 -8.55 -0.27
N LEU A 115 -14.37 -7.74 -1.30
CA LEU A 115 -13.06 -7.36 -1.81
C LEU A 115 -12.65 -6.00 -1.22
N GLY A 116 -11.42 -5.89 -0.71
CA GLY A 116 -10.89 -4.61 -0.26
C GLY A 116 -9.57 -4.75 0.49
N ASP A 117 -9.33 -3.82 1.41
CA ASP A 117 -8.09 -3.70 2.18
C ASP A 117 -8.28 -4.04 3.68
N SER A 118 -7.65 -3.32 4.63
CA SER A 118 -7.86 -3.48 6.07
C SER A 118 -9.32 -3.32 6.52
N VAL A 119 -10.14 -2.48 5.89
CA VAL A 119 -11.56 -2.33 6.30
C VAL A 119 -12.36 -3.57 5.91
N ALA A 120 -12.24 -4.03 4.67
CA ALA A 120 -12.87 -5.28 4.21
C ALA A 120 -12.34 -6.51 4.98
N PHE A 121 -11.06 -6.48 5.35
CA PHE A 121 -10.42 -7.50 6.19
C PHE A 121 -10.98 -7.55 7.62
N GLY A 122 -11.64 -6.48 8.09
CA GLY A 122 -12.03 -6.35 9.49
C GLY A 122 -10.80 -6.23 10.39
N PHE A 123 -9.88 -5.32 10.08
CA PHE A 123 -8.72 -5.05 10.92
C PHE A 123 -9.17 -4.60 12.32
N GLY A 124 -8.70 -5.29 13.35
CA GLY A 124 -9.05 -5.00 14.75
C GLY A 124 -10.42 -5.49 15.23
N VAL A 125 -11.15 -6.29 14.43
CA VAL A 125 -12.37 -6.99 14.89
C VAL A 125 -12.19 -8.52 14.86
N ALA A 126 -13.02 -9.27 15.57
CA ALA A 126 -12.93 -10.73 15.62
C ALA A 126 -13.41 -11.39 14.30
N ASP A 127 -13.07 -12.67 14.08
CA ASP A 127 -13.46 -13.39 12.85
C ASP A 127 -14.99 -13.39 12.62
N ASP A 128 -15.76 -13.49 13.72
CA ASP A 128 -17.23 -13.43 13.76
C ASP A 128 -17.79 -12.00 13.80
N GLN A 129 -16.95 -10.98 13.63
CA GLN A 129 -17.33 -9.57 13.60
C GLN A 129 -16.95 -8.89 12.29
N THR A 130 -16.49 -9.66 11.30
CA THR A 130 -16.17 -9.14 9.96
C THR A 130 -17.43 -8.80 9.18
N ILE A 131 -17.29 -7.94 8.15
CA ILE A 131 -18.37 -7.64 7.20
C ILE A 131 -18.90 -8.94 6.58
N GLY A 132 -17.98 -9.83 6.20
CA GLY A 132 -18.32 -11.13 5.62
C GLY A 132 -19.20 -11.96 6.55
N HIS A 133 -18.84 -12.07 7.83
CA HIS A 133 -19.63 -12.81 8.81
C HIS A 133 -21.02 -12.21 9.02
N PHE A 134 -21.11 -10.91 9.33
CA PHE A 134 -22.41 -10.27 9.56
C PHE A 134 -23.30 -10.27 8.32
N LEU A 135 -22.73 -10.11 7.12
CA LEU A 135 -23.47 -10.20 5.87
C LEU A 135 -24.07 -11.60 5.70
N GLU A 136 -23.28 -12.64 5.95
CA GLU A 136 -23.77 -14.01 5.89
C GLU A 136 -24.87 -14.28 6.92
N GLU A 137 -24.73 -13.77 8.14
CA GLU A 137 -25.75 -13.86 9.20
C GLU A 137 -27.07 -13.23 8.77
N TYR A 138 -27.03 -12.03 8.17
CA TYR A 138 -28.23 -11.35 7.69
C TYR A 138 -28.90 -12.10 6.54
N LEU A 139 -28.11 -12.56 5.58
CA LEU A 139 -28.62 -13.25 4.40
C LEU A 139 -29.17 -14.64 4.75
N ALA A 140 -28.60 -15.33 5.73
CA ALA A 140 -29.10 -16.62 6.23
C ALA A 140 -30.52 -16.53 6.82
N ARG A 141 -30.96 -15.35 7.27
CA ARG A 141 -32.31 -15.15 7.83
C ARG A 141 -33.37 -14.96 6.75
N CYS A 142 -32.99 -14.38 5.60
CA CYS A 142 -33.93 -14.02 4.55
C CYS A 142 -33.87 -14.90 3.30
N CYS A 143 -32.79 -15.67 3.08
CA CYS A 143 -32.67 -16.57 1.93
C CYS A 143 -33.07 -18.00 2.30
N ALA A 144 -33.74 -18.71 1.39
CA ALA A 144 -34.02 -20.14 1.55
C ALA A 144 -32.72 -20.99 1.60
N VAL A 145 -31.75 -20.66 0.74
CA VAL A 145 -30.40 -21.23 0.77
C VAL A 145 -29.43 -20.16 1.26
N ARG A 146 -28.74 -20.45 2.37
CA ARG A 146 -27.73 -19.56 2.97
C ARG A 146 -26.61 -19.26 1.96
N PRO A 147 -26.42 -18.01 1.54
CA PRO A 147 -25.25 -17.62 0.77
C PRO A 147 -23.97 -17.81 1.57
N VAL A 148 -22.85 -17.85 0.87
CA VAL A 148 -21.53 -18.02 1.46
C VAL A 148 -20.72 -16.77 1.17
N VAL A 149 -20.22 -16.13 2.22
CA VAL A 149 -19.50 -14.87 2.11
C VAL A 149 -18.04 -15.08 2.50
N PHE A 150 -17.13 -14.76 1.58
CA PHE A 150 -15.70 -14.82 1.81
C PHE A 150 -15.12 -13.41 1.83
N THR A 151 -14.19 -13.15 2.74
CA THR A 151 -13.37 -11.95 2.71
C THR A 151 -12.20 -12.18 1.76
N VAL A 152 -12.01 -11.26 0.82
CA VAL A 152 -10.89 -11.23 -0.11
C VAL A 152 -10.18 -9.88 0.11
N ALA A 153 -9.38 -9.83 1.16
CA ALA A 153 -8.77 -8.61 1.60
C ALA A 153 -7.45 -8.86 2.34
N CYS A 154 -6.57 -7.85 2.35
CA CYS A 154 -5.39 -7.83 3.20
C CYS A 154 -5.12 -6.38 3.63
N PRO A 155 -4.78 -6.14 4.90
CA PRO A 155 -4.38 -4.82 5.34
C PRO A 155 -3.22 -4.28 4.49
N GLY A 156 -3.35 -3.04 4.03
CA GLY A 156 -2.36 -2.36 3.19
C GLY A 156 -2.47 -2.66 1.70
N TRP A 157 -3.47 -3.43 1.24
CA TRP A 157 -3.73 -3.51 -0.19
C TRP A 157 -4.17 -2.18 -0.78
N ASN A 158 -3.82 -2.00 -2.05
CA ASN A 158 -4.35 -0.96 -2.91
C ASN A 158 -5.19 -1.59 -4.05
N HIS A 159 -5.75 -0.76 -4.93
CA HIS A 159 -6.55 -1.21 -6.06
C HIS A 159 -5.84 -2.20 -7.01
N HIS A 160 -4.51 -2.15 -7.11
CA HIS A 160 -3.75 -3.13 -7.90
C HIS A 160 -3.71 -4.48 -7.19
N ASN A 161 -3.42 -4.51 -5.88
CA ASN A 161 -3.34 -5.76 -5.13
C ASN A 161 -4.69 -6.48 -5.14
N GLU A 162 -5.77 -5.74 -4.89
CA GLU A 162 -7.15 -6.24 -4.91
C GLU A 162 -7.52 -6.85 -6.26
N HIS A 163 -7.28 -6.09 -7.34
CA HIS A 163 -7.53 -6.51 -8.72
C HIS A 163 -6.74 -7.77 -9.08
N ARG A 164 -5.43 -7.78 -8.82
CA ARG A 164 -4.53 -8.87 -9.18
C ARG A 164 -4.82 -10.13 -8.38
N PHE A 165 -5.10 -9.99 -7.08
CA PHE A 165 -5.44 -11.13 -6.24
C PHE A 165 -6.74 -11.76 -6.70
N LEU A 166 -7.82 -11.00 -6.82
CA LEU A 166 -9.10 -11.58 -7.21
C LEU A 166 -9.00 -12.21 -8.60
N LYS A 167 -8.41 -11.53 -9.58
CA LYS A 167 -8.27 -12.03 -10.96
C LYS A 167 -7.50 -13.35 -11.03
N SER A 168 -6.39 -13.49 -10.29
CA SER A 168 -5.61 -14.73 -10.24
C SER A 168 -6.33 -15.87 -9.51
N HIS A 169 -7.35 -15.56 -8.69
CA HIS A 169 -8.08 -16.55 -7.91
C HIS A 169 -9.53 -16.77 -8.36
N LEU A 170 -10.01 -16.08 -9.42
CA LEU A 170 -11.41 -16.17 -9.89
C LEU A 170 -11.86 -17.62 -10.15
N ALA A 171 -11.00 -18.44 -10.76
CA ALA A 171 -11.33 -19.84 -11.07
C ALA A 171 -11.55 -20.70 -9.81
N ARG A 172 -10.84 -20.38 -8.72
CA ARG A 172 -10.93 -21.12 -7.45
C ARG A 172 -12.02 -20.55 -6.54
N LEU A 173 -12.12 -19.22 -6.46
CA LEU A 173 -13.11 -18.54 -5.63
C LEU A 173 -14.52 -18.66 -6.21
N ARG A 174 -14.66 -18.62 -7.55
CA ARG A 174 -15.94 -18.65 -8.28
C ARG A 174 -17.00 -17.75 -7.65
N PRO A 175 -16.75 -16.44 -7.46
CA PRO A 175 -17.76 -15.55 -6.90
C PRO A 175 -18.91 -15.36 -7.89
N ASP A 176 -20.14 -15.34 -7.39
CA ASP A 176 -21.32 -14.90 -8.15
C ASP A 176 -21.52 -13.38 -7.98
N VAL A 177 -21.08 -12.84 -6.84
CA VAL A 177 -21.14 -11.41 -6.51
C VAL A 177 -19.81 -10.99 -5.88
N VAL A 178 -19.32 -9.83 -6.28
CA VAL A 178 -18.19 -9.14 -5.65
C VAL A 178 -18.65 -7.79 -5.13
N LEU A 179 -18.36 -7.53 -3.86
CA LEU A 179 -18.58 -6.25 -3.20
C LEU A 179 -17.20 -5.60 -3.00
N LEU A 180 -16.86 -4.61 -3.81
CA LEU A 180 -15.61 -3.87 -3.72
C LEU A 180 -15.75 -2.72 -2.71
N LEU A 181 -14.86 -2.65 -1.72
CA LEU A 181 -14.84 -1.64 -0.67
C LEU A 181 -13.60 -0.75 -0.83
N PRO A 182 -13.68 0.31 -1.64
CA PRO A 182 -12.53 1.18 -1.86
C PRO A 182 -12.29 2.08 -0.66
N ILE A 183 -11.02 2.35 -0.36
CA ILE A 183 -10.61 3.35 0.63
C ILE A 183 -9.41 4.17 0.13
N GLY A 184 -9.02 5.21 0.88
CA GLY A 184 -8.01 6.17 0.41
C GLY A 184 -6.63 5.57 0.04
N ASN A 185 -6.22 4.47 0.67
CA ASN A 185 -4.96 3.80 0.35
C ASN A 185 -5.00 3.02 -0.98
N ASP A 186 -6.15 2.93 -1.65
CA ASP A 186 -6.23 2.42 -3.00
C ASP A 186 -5.35 3.19 -3.95
N LEU A 187 -5.13 4.48 -3.70
CA LEU A 187 -4.25 5.27 -4.55
C LEU A 187 -2.78 5.16 -4.14
N HIS A 188 -2.41 4.39 -3.12
CA HIS A 188 -1.02 4.23 -2.71
C HIS A 188 -0.28 3.19 -3.56
N ASP A 189 1.04 3.11 -3.38
CA ASP A 189 1.85 2.04 -3.94
C ASP A 189 1.69 0.74 -3.16
N ALA A 190 1.97 -0.36 -3.85
CA ALA A 190 1.89 -1.68 -3.24
C ALA A 190 3.07 -1.87 -2.26
N TYR A 191 2.79 -2.44 -1.10
CA TYR A 191 3.83 -2.93 -0.22
C TYR A 191 4.44 -4.22 -0.80
N THR A 192 5.67 -4.50 -0.36
CA THR A 192 6.31 -5.81 -0.55
C THR A 192 6.60 -6.44 0.80
N VAL A 193 7.00 -7.71 0.81
CA VAL A 193 7.38 -8.41 2.03
C VAL A 193 8.88 -8.71 2.00
N ASN A 194 9.59 -8.35 3.06
CA ASN A 194 10.99 -8.73 3.23
C ASN A 194 11.13 -10.20 3.71
N GLU A 195 12.37 -10.68 3.80
CA GLU A 195 12.66 -12.08 4.14
C GLU A 195 12.08 -12.54 5.49
N VAL A 196 11.85 -11.59 6.41
CA VAL A 196 11.34 -11.86 7.76
C VAL A 196 9.82 -11.66 7.90
N GLY A 197 9.10 -11.40 6.79
CA GLY A 197 7.64 -11.30 6.80
C GLY A 197 7.09 -9.90 7.14
N HIS A 198 7.93 -8.87 7.15
CA HIS A 198 7.54 -7.48 7.38
C HIS A 198 7.34 -6.73 6.07
N ARG A 199 6.52 -5.68 6.08
CA ARG A 199 6.33 -4.83 4.91
C ARG A 199 7.62 -4.09 4.59
N SER A 200 7.90 -3.92 3.30
CA SER A 200 8.93 -3.03 2.80
C SER A 200 8.30 -1.93 1.93
N LEU A 201 8.83 -0.72 2.11
CA LEU A 201 8.46 0.49 1.36
C LEU A 201 9.52 0.82 0.29
N GLU A 202 10.45 -0.07 0.00
CA GLU A 202 11.57 0.22 -0.92
C GLU A 202 11.24 -0.14 -2.37
N TYR A 203 10.22 -0.97 -2.59
CA TYR A 203 9.93 -1.59 -3.87
C TYR A 203 8.42 -1.68 -4.08
N ASP A 204 7.96 -1.23 -5.26
CA ASP A 204 6.64 -1.55 -5.79
C ASP A 204 6.83 -2.58 -6.92
N PRO A 205 6.21 -3.78 -6.87
CA PRO A 205 6.38 -4.83 -7.87
C PRO A 205 5.80 -4.49 -9.24
N VAL A 206 4.89 -3.53 -9.32
CA VAL A 206 4.32 -3.03 -10.58
C VAL A 206 5.25 -1.98 -11.20
N ARG A 207 5.92 -1.17 -10.37
CA ARG A 207 6.66 0.03 -10.82
C ARG A 207 8.18 -0.11 -10.78
N GLY A 208 8.71 -1.12 -10.11
CA GLY A 208 10.14 -1.37 -9.95
C GLY A 208 10.78 -0.62 -8.76
N ALA A 209 12.06 -0.92 -8.49
CA ALA A 209 12.82 -0.43 -7.32
C ALA A 209 13.35 1.01 -7.44
N VAL A 210 12.98 1.69 -8.52
CA VAL A 210 13.54 2.98 -8.93
C VAL A 210 12.51 4.11 -8.73
N GLN A 211 11.26 3.77 -8.41
CA GLN A 211 10.19 4.74 -8.18
C GLN A 211 10.04 5.02 -6.68
N PRO A 212 9.69 6.25 -6.29
CA PRO A 212 9.43 6.57 -4.89
C PRO A 212 8.16 5.84 -4.46
N HIS A 213 8.29 5.00 -3.44
CA HIS A 213 7.10 4.41 -2.83
C HIS A 213 6.23 5.53 -2.26
N THR A 214 4.99 5.58 -2.70
CA THR A 214 4.03 6.62 -2.39
C THR A 214 2.95 6.04 -1.50
N SER A 215 2.94 6.37 -0.22
CA SER A 215 1.88 5.94 0.68
C SER A 215 1.62 6.96 1.77
N ALA A 216 0.36 7.06 2.19
CA ALA A 216 0.03 7.87 3.36
C ALA A 216 0.70 7.34 4.64
N GLU A 217 1.18 6.09 4.67
CA GLU A 217 1.97 5.58 5.78
C GLU A 217 3.31 6.30 5.88
N GLN A 218 3.99 6.59 4.77
CA GLN A 218 5.19 7.43 4.80
C GLN A 218 4.87 8.86 5.25
N TYR A 219 3.76 9.41 4.77
CA TYR A 219 3.27 10.71 5.26
C TYR A 219 2.98 10.67 6.77
N ASN A 220 2.33 9.62 7.27
CA ASN A 220 2.03 9.48 8.69
C ASN A 220 3.29 9.27 9.52
N LEU A 221 4.27 8.50 9.04
CA LEU A 221 5.56 8.33 9.71
C LEU A 221 6.32 9.66 9.80
N MET A 222 6.28 10.45 8.73
CA MET A 222 6.76 11.83 8.73
C MET A 222 6.02 12.63 9.81
N MET A 223 4.68 12.63 9.81
CA MET A 223 3.88 13.35 10.81
C MET A 223 4.10 12.86 12.26
N VAL A 224 4.35 11.57 12.50
CA VAL A 224 4.66 11.02 13.83
C VAL A 224 6.02 11.50 14.32
N HIS A 225 7.03 11.57 13.45
CA HIS A 225 8.32 12.19 13.79
C HIS A 225 8.14 13.67 14.20
N TYR A 226 7.24 14.41 13.54
CA TYR A 226 6.90 15.78 13.95
C TYR A 226 5.97 15.84 15.17
N ALA A 227 5.13 14.84 15.43
CA ALA A 227 4.29 14.79 16.63
C ALA A 227 5.09 14.43 17.90
N GLN A 228 6.29 13.86 17.74
CA GLN A 228 7.31 13.82 18.79
C GLN A 228 7.96 15.20 19.02
N ALA A 229 7.80 16.16 18.09
CA ALA A 229 8.02 17.57 18.43
C ALA A 229 6.92 18.01 19.41
N SER A 230 7.29 18.89 20.33
CA SER A 230 6.46 19.23 21.50
C SER A 230 4.99 19.54 21.14
N LEU A 231 4.06 19.25 22.06
CA LEU A 231 2.65 19.66 22.00
C LEU A 231 2.48 21.14 21.58
N GLN A 232 3.46 21.97 21.90
CA GLN A 232 3.53 23.38 21.54
C GLN A 232 3.68 23.62 20.02
N GLU A 233 4.42 22.78 19.30
CA GLU A 233 4.58 22.86 17.83
C GLU A 233 3.32 22.38 17.10
N LEU A 234 2.72 21.28 17.55
CA LEU A 234 1.40 20.83 17.07
C LEU A 234 0.32 21.91 17.25
N MET A 235 0.34 22.62 18.39
CA MET A 235 -0.58 23.72 18.66
C MET A 235 -0.27 24.97 17.82
N LYS A 236 1.00 25.26 17.50
CA LYS A 236 1.38 26.33 16.57
C LYS A 236 0.93 26.06 15.14
N VAL A 237 1.13 24.83 14.64
CA VAL A 237 0.62 24.40 13.33
C VAL A 237 -0.89 24.59 13.29
N ARG A 238 -1.61 24.10 14.29
CA ARG A 238 -3.07 24.25 14.38
C ARG A 238 -3.53 25.72 14.52
N ALA A 239 -2.81 26.54 15.29
CA ALA A 239 -3.13 27.95 15.52
C ALA A 239 -2.80 28.86 14.32
N ALA A 240 -1.84 28.48 13.46
CA ALA A 240 -1.53 29.14 12.20
C ALA A 240 -2.54 28.82 11.08
N GLY A 241 -3.68 28.20 11.41
CA GLY A 241 -4.66 27.72 10.44
C GLY A 241 -4.31 26.36 9.82
N GLY A 242 -3.33 25.64 10.39
CA GLY A 242 -2.93 24.29 10.00
C GLY A 242 -3.98 23.25 10.34
N LEU A 243 -5.07 23.28 9.57
CA LEU A 243 -5.96 22.15 9.30
C LEU A 243 -5.25 21.02 8.53
N GLU A 244 -3.99 21.22 8.12
CA GLU A 244 -3.20 20.29 7.28
C GLU A 244 -3.01 18.90 7.93
N ALA A 245 -3.01 18.79 9.27
CA ALA A 245 -2.99 17.49 9.96
C ALA A 245 -4.25 16.62 9.76
N SER A 246 -5.35 17.22 9.29
CA SER A 246 -6.60 16.51 8.95
C SER A 246 -6.81 16.30 7.46
N MET A 247 -5.94 16.88 6.63
CA MET A 247 -6.06 16.77 5.19
C MET A 247 -5.50 15.44 4.70
N PRO A 248 -6.16 14.75 3.75
CA PRO A 248 -5.66 13.51 3.20
C PRO A 248 -4.34 13.75 2.45
N HIS A 249 -3.70 12.69 1.98
CA HIS A 249 -2.45 12.75 1.22
C HIS A 249 -2.70 13.20 -0.25
N VAL A 250 -1.80 13.99 -0.86
CA VAL A 250 -1.97 14.60 -2.21
C VAL A 250 -2.32 13.60 -3.30
N VAL A 251 -1.93 12.35 -3.11
CA VAL A 251 -2.25 11.22 -3.99
C VAL A 251 -3.75 11.10 -4.29
N THR A 252 -4.61 11.53 -3.36
CA THR A 252 -6.06 11.47 -3.49
C THR A 252 -6.68 12.65 -4.25
N SER A 253 -5.92 13.73 -4.47
CA SER A 253 -6.44 15.00 -5.04
C SER A 253 -6.99 14.86 -6.46
N GLY A 254 -6.32 14.06 -7.31
CA GLY A 254 -6.55 14.05 -8.76
C GLY A 254 -6.28 15.40 -9.43
N LEU A 255 -5.46 16.27 -8.83
CA LEU A 255 -5.10 17.57 -9.37
C LEU A 255 -3.77 17.55 -10.12
N ALA A 256 -2.73 16.92 -9.57
CA ALA A 256 -1.42 16.84 -10.20
C ALA A 256 -1.32 15.59 -11.12
N PRO A 257 -0.41 15.58 -12.12
CA PRO A 257 -0.32 14.50 -13.10
C PRO A 257 -0.26 13.07 -12.50
N GLU A 258 0.51 12.84 -11.44
CA GLU A 258 0.67 11.54 -10.78
C GLU A 258 -0.60 11.12 -10.05
N SER A 259 -1.26 12.04 -9.33
CA SER A 259 -2.54 11.70 -8.69
C SER A 259 -3.63 11.45 -9.73
N ARG A 260 -3.65 12.20 -10.85
CA ARG A 260 -4.55 11.92 -11.99
C ARG A 260 -4.30 10.55 -12.60
N ARG A 261 -3.03 10.20 -12.85
CA ARG A 261 -2.64 8.91 -13.43
C ARG A 261 -3.15 7.75 -12.57
N ARG A 262 -2.98 7.82 -11.24
CA ARG A 262 -3.49 6.80 -10.31
C ARG A 262 -5.01 6.67 -10.34
N TRP A 263 -5.73 7.79 -10.44
CA TRP A 263 -7.19 7.74 -10.63
C TRP A 263 -7.60 7.05 -11.94
N VAL A 264 -6.84 7.25 -13.01
CA VAL A 264 -7.05 6.51 -14.28
C VAL A 264 -6.81 5.01 -14.07
N GLU A 265 -5.73 4.62 -13.39
CA GLU A 265 -5.44 3.22 -13.08
C GLU A 265 -6.56 2.55 -12.24
N VAL A 266 -7.09 3.25 -11.23
CA VAL A 266 -8.24 2.79 -10.45
C VAL A 266 -9.44 2.52 -11.35
N VAL A 267 -9.78 3.45 -12.23
CA VAL A 267 -10.89 3.29 -13.19
C VAL A 267 -10.65 2.10 -14.12
N ASP A 268 -9.43 1.95 -14.63
CA ASP A 268 -9.08 0.86 -15.56
C ASP A 268 -9.12 -0.51 -14.88
N ASN A 269 -8.63 -0.63 -13.64
CA ASN A 269 -8.67 -1.88 -12.87
C ASN A 269 -10.11 -2.27 -12.52
N VAL A 270 -10.96 -1.32 -12.10
CA VAL A 270 -12.38 -1.60 -11.82
C VAL A 270 -13.12 -2.01 -13.10
N ARG A 271 -12.85 -1.35 -14.24
CA ARG A 271 -13.43 -1.73 -15.54
C ARG A 271 -12.99 -3.13 -15.96
N ASP A 272 -11.71 -3.45 -15.82
CA ASP A 272 -11.21 -4.80 -16.13
C ASP A 272 -11.85 -5.85 -15.21
N LEU A 273 -12.02 -5.54 -13.93
CA LEU A 273 -12.65 -6.42 -12.97
C LEU A 273 -14.12 -6.69 -13.31
N ASP A 274 -14.91 -5.64 -13.55
CA ASP A 274 -16.32 -5.75 -13.96
C ASP A 274 -16.45 -6.60 -15.22
N ARG A 275 -15.63 -6.34 -16.25
CA ARG A 275 -15.57 -7.15 -17.47
C ARG A 275 -15.27 -8.62 -17.19
N CYS A 276 -14.25 -8.91 -16.36
CA CYS A 276 -13.85 -10.28 -16.01
C CYS A 276 -14.95 -11.03 -15.26
N LEU A 277 -15.70 -10.34 -14.40
CA LEU A 277 -16.81 -10.89 -13.62
C LEU A 277 -18.03 -11.14 -14.51
N ARG A 278 -18.43 -10.17 -15.34
CA ARG A 278 -19.54 -10.32 -16.29
C ARG A 278 -19.34 -11.46 -17.27
N ALA A 279 -18.11 -11.65 -17.77
CA ALA A 279 -17.75 -12.77 -18.63
C ALA A 279 -17.96 -14.15 -17.97
N ARG A 280 -18.10 -14.20 -16.64
CA ARG A 280 -18.38 -15.41 -15.84
C ARG A 280 -19.82 -15.44 -15.30
N GLY A 281 -20.66 -14.50 -15.70
CA GLY A 281 -22.02 -14.34 -15.15
C GLY A 281 -22.06 -13.78 -13.72
N ALA A 282 -20.92 -13.31 -13.20
CA ALA A 282 -20.84 -12.69 -11.88
C ALA A 282 -21.15 -11.18 -11.93
N ARG A 283 -21.48 -10.60 -10.78
CA ARG A 283 -21.85 -9.19 -10.63
C ARG A 283 -20.85 -8.45 -9.74
N LEU A 284 -20.66 -7.16 -10.00
CA LEU A 284 -19.84 -6.26 -9.20
C LEU A 284 -20.70 -5.12 -8.64
N ALA A 285 -20.50 -4.78 -7.37
CA ALA A 285 -21.01 -3.56 -6.76
C ALA A 285 -19.91 -2.89 -5.92
N VAL A 286 -20.00 -1.57 -5.76
CA VAL A 286 -19.06 -0.79 -4.95
C VAL A 286 -19.73 -0.35 -3.66
N GLY A 287 -19.22 -0.81 -2.52
CA GLY A 287 -19.68 -0.44 -1.19
C GLY A 287 -18.80 0.66 -0.59
N LEU A 288 -19.33 1.88 -0.48
CA LEU A 288 -18.60 2.98 0.14
C LEU A 288 -18.70 2.85 1.67
N THR A 289 -17.62 3.08 2.40
CA THR A 289 -17.65 3.04 3.88
C THR A 289 -18.35 4.28 4.43
N VAL A 290 -18.04 5.46 3.87
CA VAL A 290 -18.67 6.75 4.15
C VAL A 290 -18.88 7.53 2.85
N ASP A 291 -19.80 8.49 2.81
CA ASP A 291 -19.98 9.36 1.63
C ASP A 291 -19.34 10.75 1.85
N LYS A 292 -18.00 10.74 2.00
CA LYS A 292 -17.16 11.94 2.18
C LYS A 292 -16.02 11.97 1.17
N GLY A 293 -15.33 13.12 1.09
CA GLY A 293 -14.13 13.41 0.28
C GLY A 293 -13.73 12.39 -0.80
N PHE A 294 -12.88 11.42 -0.44
CA PHE A 294 -12.33 10.42 -1.34
C PHE A 294 -13.43 9.56 -1.99
N GLU A 295 -14.39 9.05 -1.22
CA GLU A 295 -15.47 8.18 -1.69
C GLU A 295 -16.41 8.91 -2.66
N ALA A 296 -16.69 10.19 -2.41
CA ALA A 296 -17.43 11.03 -3.35
C ALA A 296 -16.67 11.18 -4.69
N ALA A 297 -15.37 11.43 -4.62
CA ALA A 297 -14.50 11.57 -5.78
C ALA A 297 -14.33 10.23 -6.54
N TYR A 298 -14.24 9.12 -5.80
CA TYR A 298 -14.21 7.75 -6.33
C TYR A 298 -15.52 7.45 -7.07
N ARG A 299 -16.66 7.68 -6.42
CA ARG A 299 -17.99 7.47 -7.00
C ARG A 299 -18.20 8.31 -8.25
N ALA A 300 -17.78 9.57 -8.25
CA ALA A 300 -17.89 10.43 -9.43
C ALA A 300 -17.08 9.90 -10.62
N ARG A 301 -15.82 9.50 -10.40
CA ARG A 301 -14.94 9.02 -11.47
C ARG A 301 -15.34 7.66 -12.00
N ILE A 302 -15.62 6.71 -11.10
CA ILE A 302 -16.06 5.37 -11.49
C ILE A 302 -17.45 5.42 -12.11
N GLY A 303 -18.41 6.17 -11.53
CA GLY A 303 -19.75 6.31 -12.10
C GLY A 303 -19.76 6.98 -13.47
N ALA A 304 -18.85 7.92 -13.74
CA ALA A 304 -18.69 8.49 -15.08
C ALA A 304 -18.13 7.48 -16.09
N ALA A 305 -17.21 6.61 -15.66
CA ALA A 305 -16.58 5.61 -16.53
C ALA A 305 -17.42 4.33 -16.71
N LEU A 306 -18.26 4.00 -15.71
CA LEU A 306 -19.05 2.79 -15.58
C LEU A 306 -20.45 3.14 -15.02
N PRO A 307 -21.32 3.79 -15.81
CA PRO A 307 -22.61 4.29 -15.33
C PRO A 307 -23.55 3.17 -14.83
N GLU A 308 -23.39 1.95 -15.34
CA GLU A 308 -24.18 0.78 -14.95
C GLU A 308 -23.64 0.07 -13.69
N LEU A 309 -22.49 0.51 -13.15
CA LEU A 309 -21.93 -0.11 -11.96
C LEU A 309 -22.67 0.41 -10.70
N PRO A 310 -23.33 -0.47 -9.93
CA PRO A 310 -24.11 -0.02 -8.81
C PRO A 310 -23.22 0.35 -7.61
N PHE A 311 -23.60 1.44 -6.95
CA PHE A 311 -23.00 1.90 -5.70
C PHE A 311 -23.95 1.68 -4.53
N ILE A 312 -23.40 1.15 -3.44
CA ILE A 312 -24.13 0.96 -2.20
C ILE A 312 -23.91 2.19 -1.31
N ALA A 313 -24.97 2.99 -1.16
CA ALA A 313 -24.96 4.10 -0.22
C ALA A 313 -25.02 3.56 1.22
N THR A 314 -24.15 4.06 2.07
CA THR A 314 -24.04 3.65 3.48
C THR A 314 -24.34 4.84 4.38
N PHE A 315 -23.32 5.49 4.93
CA PHE A 315 -23.45 6.49 5.98
C PHE A 315 -22.74 7.79 5.61
N ASP A 316 -23.24 8.90 6.16
CA ASP A 316 -22.72 10.23 5.86
C ASP A 316 -21.41 10.52 6.61
N ALA A 317 -21.21 9.87 7.75
CA ALA A 317 -20.04 9.94 8.60
C ALA A 317 -19.83 8.66 9.40
N ILE A 318 -18.59 8.49 9.89
CA ILE A 318 -18.24 7.57 10.97
C ILE A 318 -17.92 8.41 12.23
N GLY A 319 -18.54 8.10 13.36
CA GLY A 319 -18.34 8.82 14.61
C GLY A 319 -17.24 8.20 15.45
N THR A 320 -16.73 8.90 16.46
CA THR A 320 -15.69 8.37 17.36
C THR A 320 -16.12 7.04 18.03
N ALA A 321 -17.41 6.90 18.38
CA ALA A 321 -17.95 5.68 18.96
C ALA A 321 -18.08 4.50 17.98
N ASP A 322 -17.82 4.73 16.69
CA ASP A 322 -17.86 3.72 15.63
C ASP A 322 -16.45 3.24 15.23
N HIS A 323 -15.41 3.82 15.81
CA HIS A 323 -14.03 3.40 15.64
C HIS A 323 -13.58 2.43 16.74
N LEU A 324 -12.46 1.77 16.51
CA LEU A 324 -11.69 1.13 17.58
C LEU A 324 -11.16 2.19 18.55
N ALA A 325 -10.84 1.78 19.78
CA ALA A 325 -10.46 2.72 20.84
C ALA A 325 -9.16 3.49 20.53
N THR A 326 -8.19 2.85 19.88
CA THR A 326 -6.85 3.38 19.63
C THR A 326 -6.52 3.51 18.14
N ASP A 327 -7.49 3.24 17.26
CA ASP A 327 -7.27 3.11 15.84
C ASP A 327 -8.52 3.58 15.07
N PRO A 328 -8.39 4.35 13.99
CA PRO A 328 -9.52 4.89 13.23
C PRO A 328 -10.30 3.85 12.40
N HIS A 329 -9.92 2.57 12.43
CA HIS A 329 -10.70 1.52 11.76
C HIS A 329 -12.09 1.35 12.39
N PRO A 330 -13.09 0.94 11.60
CA PRO A 330 -14.41 0.64 12.13
C PRO A 330 -14.40 -0.46 13.20
N ASN A 331 -15.16 -0.26 14.27
CA ASN A 331 -15.40 -1.32 15.25
C ASN A 331 -16.51 -2.29 14.79
N ALA A 332 -16.77 -3.34 15.58
CA ALA A 332 -17.75 -4.36 15.26
C ALA A 332 -19.18 -3.80 15.05
N ARG A 333 -19.57 -2.75 15.81
CA ARG A 333 -20.90 -2.13 15.68
C ARG A 333 -21.08 -1.48 14.31
N TYR A 334 -20.11 -0.70 13.87
CA TYR A 334 -20.15 -0.07 12.55
C TYR A 334 -20.04 -1.08 11.42
N THR A 335 -19.15 -2.08 11.59
CA THR A 335 -18.97 -3.19 10.65
C THR A 335 -20.27 -3.95 10.42
N ARG A 336 -21.04 -4.19 11.48
CA ARG A 336 -22.39 -4.78 11.42
C ARG A 336 -23.37 -3.89 10.64
N ALA A 337 -23.33 -2.58 10.83
CA ALA A 337 -24.18 -1.64 10.11
C ALA A 337 -23.85 -1.57 8.61
N LEU A 338 -22.56 -1.62 8.23
CA LEU A 338 -22.12 -1.72 6.84
C LEU A 338 -22.63 -3.01 6.18
N ALA A 339 -22.45 -4.15 6.85
CA ALA A 339 -22.95 -5.44 6.36
C ALA A 339 -24.47 -5.44 6.15
N TRP A 340 -25.22 -4.75 7.02
CA TRP A 340 -26.65 -4.57 6.84
C TRP A 340 -27.00 -3.81 5.55
N CYS A 341 -26.29 -2.71 5.27
CA CYS A 341 -26.48 -1.95 4.03
C CYS A 341 -26.19 -2.80 2.78
N PHE A 342 -25.21 -3.70 2.85
CA PHE A 342 -24.91 -4.62 1.75
C PHE A 342 -26.00 -5.67 1.60
N ALA A 343 -26.50 -6.25 2.70
CA ALA A 343 -27.60 -7.21 2.67
C ALA A 343 -28.85 -6.59 2.05
N GLU A 344 -29.29 -5.42 2.54
CA GLU A 344 -30.44 -4.69 2.01
C GLU A 344 -30.28 -4.38 0.52
N PHE A 345 -29.09 -3.93 0.10
CA PHE A 345 -28.80 -3.71 -1.31
C PHE A 345 -28.98 -4.98 -2.15
N LEU A 346 -28.39 -6.11 -1.73
CA LEU A 346 -28.48 -7.38 -2.47
C LEU A 346 -29.92 -7.90 -2.58
N VAL A 347 -30.71 -7.75 -1.52
CA VAL A 347 -32.15 -8.06 -1.51
C VAL A 347 -32.89 -7.17 -2.51
N ARG A 348 -32.68 -5.85 -2.44
CA ARG A 348 -33.37 -4.87 -3.30
C ARG A 348 -33.01 -5.02 -4.78
N GLN A 349 -31.77 -5.40 -5.09
CA GLN A 349 -31.33 -5.64 -6.46
C GLN A 349 -31.83 -6.97 -7.04
N GLY A 350 -32.47 -7.83 -6.24
CA GLY A 350 -32.88 -9.16 -6.68
C GLY A 350 -31.70 -10.05 -7.06
N TRP A 351 -30.53 -9.84 -6.43
CA TRP A 351 -29.33 -10.62 -6.75
C TRP A 351 -29.29 -11.97 -6.05
N LEU A 352 -30.14 -12.13 -5.05
CA LEU A 352 -30.32 -13.31 -4.22
C LEU A 352 -31.51 -14.13 -4.75
N LYS A 353 -31.50 -15.44 -4.50
CA LYS A 353 -32.61 -16.35 -4.87
C LYS A 353 -33.52 -16.59 -3.67
N GLU A 354 -34.82 -16.69 -3.90
CA GLU A 354 -35.81 -17.11 -2.90
C GLU A 354 -35.69 -16.33 -1.58
N VAL A 355 -35.80 -15.00 -1.68
CA VAL A 355 -35.63 -14.09 -0.55
C VAL A 355 -36.96 -13.60 0.00
N ASP A 356 -37.10 -13.70 1.32
CA ASP A 356 -38.12 -13.02 2.10
C ASP A 356 -37.53 -11.75 2.73
N ALA A 357 -37.72 -10.62 2.05
CA ALA A 357 -37.18 -9.34 2.50
C ALA A 357 -37.70 -8.92 3.89
N GLY A 358 -38.88 -9.40 4.31
CA GLY A 358 -39.45 -9.11 5.63
C GLY A 358 -38.68 -9.75 6.78
N LYS A 359 -37.81 -10.73 6.49
CA LYS A 359 -36.94 -11.38 7.49
C LYS A 359 -35.59 -10.70 7.66
N LEU A 360 -35.25 -9.71 6.84
CA LEU A 360 -34.07 -8.89 7.09
C LEU A 360 -34.34 -8.09 8.38
N PRO A 361 -33.50 -8.20 9.42
CA PRO A 361 -33.73 -7.46 10.66
C PRO A 361 -33.67 -5.95 10.41
N PRO A 362 -34.20 -5.11 11.32
CA PRO A 362 -34.02 -3.68 11.21
C PRO A 362 -32.53 -3.30 11.22
N ILE A 363 -32.21 -2.16 10.60
CA ILE A 363 -30.86 -1.59 10.66
C ILE A 363 -30.41 -1.42 12.12
N PRO A 364 -29.13 -1.67 12.46
CA PRO A 364 -28.63 -1.45 13.81
C PRO A 364 -28.96 -0.06 14.38
N GLU A 365 -29.27 -0.02 15.67
CA GLU A 365 -29.72 1.19 16.36
C GLU A 365 -28.73 2.36 16.21
N GLY A 366 -29.27 3.54 15.93
CA GLY A 366 -28.51 4.77 15.72
C GLY A 366 -27.96 4.96 14.31
N PHE A 367 -28.11 3.99 13.40
CA PHE A 367 -27.63 4.11 12.01
C PHE A 367 -28.70 4.53 11.01
N ALA A 368 -29.98 4.32 11.32
CA ALA A 368 -31.09 4.69 10.43
C ALA A 368 -31.06 6.19 10.05
N SER A 369 -30.84 7.07 11.03
CA SER A 369 -30.79 8.53 10.85
C SER A 369 -29.54 9.04 10.14
N ARG A 370 -28.50 8.19 10.02
CA ARG A 370 -27.20 8.53 9.41
C ARG A 370 -27.08 8.03 7.98
N ARG A 371 -28.11 7.36 7.47
CA ARG A 371 -28.10 6.83 6.11
C ARG A 371 -28.07 7.94 5.08
N VAL A 372 -27.21 7.75 4.09
CA VAL A 372 -27.14 8.66 2.96
C VAL A 372 -28.21 8.27 1.96
N PRO A 373 -29.11 9.19 1.56
CA PRO A 373 -30.04 8.92 0.48
C PRO A 373 -29.28 8.68 -0.83
N ALA A 374 -29.88 7.95 -1.76
CA ALA A 374 -29.33 7.80 -3.09
C ALA A 374 -29.15 9.19 -3.73
N ARG A 375 -27.91 9.51 -4.11
CA ARG A 375 -27.54 10.77 -4.77
C ARG A 375 -27.63 10.63 -6.28
N SER A 376 -28.10 11.69 -6.94
CA SER A 376 -28.04 11.80 -8.41
C SER A 376 -26.60 11.94 -8.90
N PRO A 377 -26.29 11.64 -10.17
CA PRO A 377 -24.97 11.86 -10.75
C PRO A 377 -24.45 13.30 -10.59
N GLU A 378 -25.33 14.30 -10.66
CA GLU A 378 -25.00 15.73 -10.49
C GLU A 378 -24.60 16.04 -9.05
N GLN A 379 -25.33 15.50 -8.07
CA GLN A 379 -25.00 15.66 -6.65
C GLN A 379 -23.66 15.00 -6.30
N VAL A 380 -23.40 13.81 -6.87
CA VAL A 380 -22.10 13.12 -6.72
C VAL A 380 -20.98 13.96 -7.32
N ARG A 381 -21.17 14.50 -8.53
CA ARG A 381 -20.19 15.37 -9.19
C ARG A 381 -19.92 16.64 -8.38
N ALA A 382 -20.96 17.32 -7.90
CA ALA A 382 -20.82 18.53 -7.09
C ALA A 382 -19.99 18.30 -5.82
N ARG A 383 -20.14 17.15 -5.15
CA ARG A 383 -19.31 16.79 -3.98
C ARG A 383 -17.86 16.48 -4.36
N ALA A 384 -17.64 15.80 -5.48
CA ALA A 384 -16.29 15.56 -5.99
C ALA A 384 -15.59 16.88 -6.39
N ASP A 385 -16.34 17.83 -6.95
CA ASP A 385 -15.87 19.17 -7.29
C ASP A 385 -15.54 19.96 -6.02
N GLU A 386 -16.40 19.91 -4.99
CA GLU A 386 -16.12 20.52 -3.68
C GLU A 386 -14.83 19.97 -3.06
N TYR A 387 -14.66 18.65 -3.10
CA TYR A 387 -13.44 17.99 -2.63
C TYR A 387 -12.19 18.43 -3.42
N THR A 388 -12.31 18.52 -4.75
CA THR A 388 -11.24 18.96 -5.64
C THR A 388 -10.90 20.44 -5.43
N ALA A 389 -11.91 21.29 -5.19
CA ALA A 389 -11.73 22.72 -4.92
C ALA A 389 -11.01 22.95 -3.58
N LYS A 390 -11.36 22.17 -2.53
CA LYS A 390 -10.62 22.18 -1.26
C LYS A 390 -9.15 21.87 -1.52
N TRP A 391 -8.87 20.76 -2.21
CA TRP A 391 -7.50 20.39 -2.59
C TRP A 391 -6.75 21.53 -3.28
N ARG A 392 -7.34 22.12 -4.32
CA ARG A 392 -6.76 23.21 -5.10
C ARG A 392 -6.40 24.42 -4.23
N ALA A 393 -7.19 24.73 -3.20
CA ALA A 393 -6.90 25.80 -2.25
C ALA A 393 -5.73 25.48 -1.29
N PHE A 394 -5.52 24.20 -0.96
CA PHE A 394 -4.44 23.75 -0.07
C PHE A 394 -3.08 23.57 -0.76
N PHE A 395 -3.05 23.44 -2.07
CA PHE A 395 -1.79 23.35 -2.81
C PHE A 395 -1.00 24.65 -2.71
N ARG A 396 0.30 24.51 -2.43
CA ARG A 396 1.28 25.58 -2.31
C ARG A 396 2.25 25.50 -3.49
N SER A 397 2.91 26.61 -3.79
CA SER A 397 4.01 26.66 -4.74
C SER A 397 5.34 26.20 -4.14
N GLU A 398 5.34 25.75 -2.88
CA GLU A 398 6.52 25.30 -2.16
C GLU A 398 6.21 24.21 -1.12
N VAL A 399 7.26 23.51 -0.73
CA VAL A 399 7.34 22.59 0.40
C VAL A 399 8.56 22.97 1.24
N VAL A 400 8.38 23.15 2.54
CA VAL A 400 9.44 23.53 3.49
C VAL A 400 9.51 22.49 4.61
N VAL A 401 10.65 21.81 4.72
CA VAL A 401 10.82 20.73 5.70
C VAL A 401 10.78 21.23 7.13
N ARG A 402 11.42 22.35 7.41
CA ARG A 402 11.59 22.83 8.78
C ARG A 402 10.26 23.12 9.49
N ASP A 403 9.28 23.67 8.79
CA ASP A 403 7.99 24.10 9.36
C ASP A 403 6.78 23.33 8.82
N THR A 404 7.03 22.25 8.08
CA THR A 404 6.02 21.36 7.48
C THR A 404 5.14 21.99 6.41
N THR A 405 5.41 23.23 5.97
CA THR A 405 4.62 23.87 4.92
C THR A 405 4.57 23.00 3.68
N GLY A 406 3.36 22.67 3.23
CA GLY A 406 3.14 21.93 1.99
C GLY A 406 3.46 20.44 2.05
N PHE A 407 3.68 19.87 3.24
CA PHE A 407 4.05 18.46 3.43
C PHE A 407 3.07 17.45 2.85
N HIS A 408 1.78 17.76 2.86
CA HIS A 408 0.76 16.93 2.23
C HIS A 408 0.98 16.73 0.73
N GLN A 409 1.82 17.55 0.09
CA GLN A 409 2.16 17.51 -1.34
C GLN A 409 3.35 16.62 -1.68
N VAL A 410 4.06 16.08 -0.69
CA VAL A 410 5.11 15.09 -0.90
C VAL A 410 4.45 13.73 -1.11
N TYR A 411 4.69 13.08 -2.24
CA TYR A 411 4.13 11.77 -2.53
C TYR A 411 4.80 10.66 -1.71
N GLY A 412 6.11 10.77 -1.47
CA GLY A 412 6.85 9.79 -0.68
C GLY A 412 8.35 9.96 -0.77
N ALA A 413 9.05 9.00 -0.16
CA ALA A 413 10.51 8.87 -0.14
C ALA A 413 11.27 10.03 0.51
N VAL A 414 10.59 10.79 1.37
CA VAL A 414 11.16 11.76 2.31
C VAL A 414 10.82 11.33 3.73
N TYR A 415 11.83 11.21 4.59
CA TYR A 415 11.68 10.89 6.01
C TYR A 415 11.32 12.13 6.82
N GLY A 416 10.91 11.93 8.09
CA GLY A 416 10.51 13.01 9.01
C GLY A 416 11.58 14.07 9.27
N ASP A 417 12.85 13.76 9.05
CA ASP A 417 13.95 14.73 9.16
C ASP A 417 14.31 15.41 7.83
N GLY A 418 13.59 15.11 6.75
CA GLY A 418 13.88 15.60 5.40
C GLY A 418 14.84 14.74 4.60
N VAL A 419 15.41 13.66 5.17
CA VAL A 419 16.25 12.75 4.39
C VAL A 419 15.44 12.18 3.23
N VAL A 420 16.00 12.26 2.04
CA VAL A 420 15.44 11.72 0.81
C VAL A 420 16.12 10.39 0.53
N ASN A 421 15.31 9.40 0.16
CA ASN A 421 15.77 8.12 -0.38
C ASN A 421 16.31 8.32 -1.82
N ARG A 422 16.05 7.38 -2.74
CA ARG A 422 16.53 7.38 -4.12
C ARG A 422 15.82 8.40 -5.01
N THR A 423 14.56 8.67 -4.72
CA THR A 423 13.72 9.53 -5.56
C THR A 423 12.85 10.41 -4.67
N LEU A 424 12.90 11.72 -4.85
CA LEU A 424 11.90 12.66 -4.33
C LEU A 424 10.79 12.81 -5.36
N LEU A 425 9.53 12.74 -4.94
CA LEU A 425 8.39 13.11 -5.78
C LEU A 425 7.46 14.04 -5.00
N VAL A 426 7.25 15.24 -5.53
CA VAL A 426 6.48 16.30 -4.87
C VAL A 426 5.59 17.01 -5.89
N ALA A 427 4.35 17.29 -5.48
CA ALA A 427 3.43 18.10 -6.25
C ALA A 427 3.58 19.57 -5.85
N LEU A 428 3.60 20.49 -6.82
CA LEU A 428 3.67 21.93 -6.56
C LEU A 428 2.63 22.67 -7.40
N ARG A 429 2.07 23.75 -6.84
CA ARG A 429 1.25 24.68 -7.60
C ARG A 429 2.14 25.53 -8.51
N ASN A 430 1.89 25.47 -9.81
CA ASN A 430 2.63 26.18 -10.84
C ASN A 430 2.07 27.61 -11.05
N PRO A 431 2.87 28.67 -10.84
CA PRO A 431 2.46 30.04 -11.13
C PRO A 431 2.46 30.37 -12.64
N GLY A 432 2.80 29.41 -13.51
CA GLY A 432 2.68 29.50 -14.97
C GLY A 432 4.03 29.55 -15.69
N ARG A 433 5.06 30.14 -15.09
CA ARG A 433 6.47 30.13 -15.53
C ARG A 433 7.39 30.30 -14.34
N GLY A 434 8.60 29.75 -14.41
CA GLY A 434 9.62 30.03 -13.40
C GLY A 434 10.72 28.98 -13.34
N VAL A 435 11.55 29.14 -12.32
CA VAL A 435 12.57 28.19 -11.90
C VAL A 435 12.10 27.56 -10.60
N ILE A 436 12.11 26.24 -10.52
CA ILE A 436 11.95 25.55 -9.24
C ILE A 436 13.33 25.47 -8.60
N VAL A 437 13.44 25.87 -7.34
CA VAL A 437 14.69 25.82 -6.58
C VAL A 437 14.51 24.79 -5.47
N MET A 438 15.36 23.78 -5.46
CA MET A 438 15.46 22.78 -4.40
C MET A 438 16.69 23.07 -3.55
N HIS A 439 16.48 23.47 -2.30
CA HIS A 439 17.52 23.59 -1.29
C HIS A 439 17.62 22.28 -0.50
N PHE A 440 18.84 21.79 -0.34
CA PHE A 440 19.09 20.53 0.37
C PHE A 440 20.44 20.55 1.08
N ASP A 441 20.55 19.77 2.15
CA ASP A 441 21.81 19.44 2.79
C ASP A 441 22.41 18.18 2.17
N ARG A 442 23.72 18.23 1.91
CA ARG A 442 24.62 17.13 1.64
C ARG A 442 24.69 16.20 2.86
N LEU A 443 24.73 14.89 2.62
CA LEU A 443 25.08 13.93 3.67
C LEU A 443 26.53 14.17 4.14
N ARG A 444 26.77 14.03 5.44
CA ARG A 444 28.09 14.28 6.05
C ARG A 444 29.08 13.16 5.75
N GLY A 445 30.36 13.54 5.65
CA GLY A 445 31.48 12.61 5.50
C GLY A 445 31.66 12.06 4.08
N ASP A 446 32.63 11.16 3.92
CA ASP A 446 32.81 10.37 2.71
C ASP A 446 31.85 9.18 2.74
N SER A 447 30.55 9.47 2.71
CA SER A 447 29.50 8.45 2.84
C SER A 447 29.51 7.42 1.72
N GLY A 448 30.33 7.59 0.68
CA GLY A 448 30.30 6.77 -0.53
C GLY A 448 29.16 7.13 -1.49
N VAL A 449 28.34 8.14 -1.16
CA VAL A 449 27.28 8.63 -2.05
C VAL A 449 27.84 9.52 -3.18
N TYR A 450 29.04 10.05 -3.00
CA TYR A 450 29.62 11.07 -3.89
C TYR A 450 30.58 10.48 -4.93
N PRO A 451 30.67 11.08 -6.14
CA PRO A 451 29.85 12.19 -6.63
C PRO A 451 28.38 11.76 -6.76
N LEU A 452 27.48 12.60 -6.26
CA LEU A 452 26.04 12.33 -6.28
C LEU A 452 25.44 13.08 -7.46
N ARG A 453 24.95 12.37 -8.47
CA ARG A 453 24.23 12.97 -9.59
C ARG A 453 22.74 13.00 -9.29
N LEU A 454 22.15 14.20 -9.38
CA LEU A 454 20.73 14.45 -9.27
C LEU A 454 20.16 14.71 -10.66
N THR A 455 19.09 14.02 -11.03
CA THR A 455 18.35 14.28 -12.28
C THR A 455 16.92 14.69 -11.96
N ALA A 456 16.44 15.77 -12.56
CA ALA A 456 15.10 16.29 -12.35
C ALA A 456 14.20 16.05 -13.58
N ARG A 457 12.95 15.68 -13.31
CA ARG A 457 11.85 15.64 -14.29
C ARG A 457 10.66 16.42 -13.76
N ILE A 458 9.97 17.12 -14.65
CA ILE A 458 8.72 17.83 -14.36
C ILE A 458 7.63 17.25 -15.25
N ASN A 459 6.59 16.68 -14.66
CA ASN A 459 5.50 16.00 -15.37
C ASN A 459 6.03 14.94 -16.36
N GLY A 460 7.10 14.23 -15.97
CA GLY A 460 7.78 13.23 -16.80
C GLY A 460 8.74 13.79 -17.86
N VAL A 461 8.83 15.11 -18.07
CA VAL A 461 9.78 15.74 -19.00
C VAL A 461 11.10 16.02 -18.29
N SER A 462 12.23 15.67 -18.91
CA SER A 462 13.56 16.00 -18.35
C SER A 462 13.71 17.52 -18.21
N ALA A 463 14.13 17.97 -17.02
CA ALA A 463 14.16 19.38 -16.66
C ALA A 463 15.54 19.87 -16.19
N GLY A 464 16.45 18.97 -15.82
CA GLY A 464 17.82 19.33 -15.49
C GLY A 464 18.60 18.20 -14.83
N GLU A 465 19.89 18.44 -14.64
CA GLU A 465 20.77 17.60 -13.84
C GLU A 465 21.79 18.43 -13.07
N MET A 466 22.28 17.88 -11.96
CA MET A 466 23.29 18.49 -11.11
C MET A 466 24.22 17.39 -10.59
N GLU A 467 25.53 17.62 -10.63
CA GLU A 467 26.50 16.81 -9.89
C GLU A 467 26.81 17.50 -8.56
N VAL A 468 26.69 16.74 -7.47
CA VAL A 468 26.94 17.19 -6.11
C VAL A 468 28.24 16.54 -5.63
N THR A 469 29.22 17.37 -5.28
CA THR A 469 30.50 16.93 -4.72
C THR A 469 30.41 16.76 -3.20
N PRO A 470 31.33 16.00 -2.56
CA PRO A 470 31.39 15.92 -1.10
C PRO A 470 31.49 17.31 -0.47
N PRO A 471 30.88 17.53 0.72
CA PRO A 471 30.96 18.81 1.41
C PRO A 471 32.41 19.18 1.76
N ARG A 472 32.79 20.45 1.56
CA ARG A 472 34.09 21.00 1.99
C ARG A 472 33.92 21.76 3.31
N GLY A 473 34.49 21.23 4.39
CA GLY A 473 34.34 21.83 5.72
C GLY A 473 32.90 21.77 6.24
N ASN A 474 32.32 22.94 6.57
CA ASN A 474 30.97 23.04 7.14
C ASN A 474 29.87 23.34 6.09
N GLU A 475 30.22 23.40 4.80
CA GLU A 475 29.27 23.66 3.72
C GLU A 475 28.42 22.42 3.41
N LEU A 476 27.29 22.31 4.12
CA LEU A 476 26.32 21.23 3.90
C LEU A 476 25.24 21.61 2.89
N ALA A 477 24.87 22.88 2.77
CA ALA A 477 23.77 23.29 1.92
C ALA A 477 24.18 23.46 0.45
N ASP A 478 23.31 23.02 -0.46
CA ASP A 478 23.37 23.27 -1.90
C ASP A 478 21.99 23.71 -2.42
N ALA A 479 21.96 24.18 -3.68
CA ALA A 479 20.73 24.51 -4.37
C ALA A 479 20.72 23.98 -5.81
N PHE A 480 19.68 23.23 -6.17
CA PHE A 480 19.43 22.79 -7.53
C PHE A 480 18.35 23.65 -8.18
N ARG A 481 18.74 24.43 -9.20
CA ARG A 481 17.84 25.30 -9.98
C ARG A 481 17.35 24.55 -11.22
N ILE A 482 16.05 24.38 -11.33
CA ILE A 482 15.41 23.52 -12.33
C ILE A 482 14.45 24.38 -13.16
N ALA A 483 14.79 24.61 -14.42
CA ALA A 483 13.94 25.38 -15.32
C ALA A 483 12.68 24.57 -15.68
N VAL A 484 11.51 25.19 -15.56
CA VAL A 484 10.24 24.53 -15.94
C VAL A 484 10.18 24.46 -17.48
N PRO A 485 10.05 23.28 -18.09
CA PRO A 485 10.00 23.17 -19.55
C PRO A 485 8.80 23.95 -20.12
N ALA A 486 9.00 24.62 -21.27
CA ALA A 486 7.94 25.43 -21.91
C ALA A 486 6.70 24.61 -22.34
N SER A 487 6.84 23.29 -22.46
CA SER A 487 5.75 22.35 -22.73
C SER A 487 4.85 22.11 -21.51
N VAL A 488 5.35 22.37 -20.29
CA VAL A 488 4.59 22.16 -19.05
C VAL A 488 3.73 23.41 -18.79
N ARG A 489 2.42 23.24 -18.94
CA ARG A 489 1.42 24.32 -18.75
C ARG A 489 0.39 24.00 -17.69
N ASP A 490 0.49 22.83 -17.07
CA ASP A 490 -0.41 22.42 -15.99
C ASP A 490 -0.32 23.41 -14.82
N GLU A 491 -1.46 23.69 -14.19
CA GLU A 491 -1.54 24.45 -12.93
C GLU A 491 -0.84 23.74 -11.78
N PHE A 492 -0.69 22.41 -11.86
CA PHE A 492 0.02 21.59 -10.88
C PHE A 492 1.10 20.81 -11.59
N VAL A 493 2.28 20.79 -11.00
CA VAL A 493 3.42 20.04 -11.53
C VAL A 493 3.88 19.01 -10.53
N ASP A 494 4.30 17.86 -11.04
CA ASP A 494 5.04 16.87 -10.26
C ASP A 494 6.52 17.04 -10.56
N LEU A 495 7.28 17.43 -9.55
CA LEU A 495 8.73 17.40 -9.59
C LEU A 495 9.21 16.05 -9.08
N GLU A 496 9.91 15.32 -9.94
CA GLU A 496 10.64 14.10 -9.62
C GLU A 496 12.14 14.40 -9.62
N VAL A 497 12.84 14.12 -8.52
CA VAL A 497 14.31 14.23 -8.43
C VAL A 497 14.88 12.87 -8.06
N ARG A 498 15.73 12.30 -8.92
CA ARG A 498 16.40 11.01 -8.69
C ARG A 498 17.86 11.21 -8.35
N ALA A 499 18.32 10.48 -7.34
CA ALA A 499 19.72 10.36 -6.94
C ALA A 499 20.37 9.15 -7.61
N SER A 500 21.59 9.32 -8.13
CA SER A 500 22.36 8.23 -8.74
C SER A 500 22.89 7.21 -7.73
N ASN A 501 23.16 7.68 -6.51
CA ASN A 501 23.77 6.92 -5.42
C ASN A 501 23.01 7.17 -4.12
N TRP A 502 23.11 6.22 -3.20
CA TRP A 502 22.50 6.27 -1.87
C TRP A 502 23.34 5.41 -0.92
N VAL A 503 23.16 5.63 0.37
CA VAL A 503 23.81 4.87 1.46
C VAL A 503 22.76 4.30 2.39
N VAL A 504 23.11 3.27 3.17
CA VAL A 504 22.24 2.80 4.26
C VAL A 504 22.70 3.47 5.56
N GLU A 505 21.81 4.24 6.18
CA GLU A 505 22.00 4.79 7.51
C GLU A 505 21.19 3.98 8.54
N GLN A 506 21.68 3.94 9.78
CA GLN A 506 20.91 3.45 10.92
C GLN A 506 20.34 4.66 11.66
N ASP A 507 19.02 4.71 11.80
CA ASP A 507 18.32 5.75 12.54
C ASP A 507 17.33 5.11 13.51
N GLN A 508 17.53 5.34 14.81
CA GLN A 508 16.75 4.73 15.89
C GLN A 508 16.61 3.18 15.78
N GLY A 509 17.65 2.50 15.30
CA GLY A 509 17.66 1.05 15.10
C GLY A 509 16.92 0.55 13.85
N MET A 510 16.45 1.47 13.01
CA MET A 510 15.90 1.16 11.68
C MET A 510 16.93 1.48 10.61
N SER A 511 17.08 0.58 9.65
CA SER A 511 17.86 0.84 8.44
C SER A 511 17.04 1.68 7.47
N ARG A 512 17.63 2.74 6.94
CA ARG A 512 17.02 3.57 5.91
C ARG A 512 18.03 3.94 4.84
N THR A 513 17.55 4.09 3.62
CA THR A 513 18.36 4.53 2.47
C THR A 513 18.35 6.05 2.40
N ALA A 514 19.52 6.67 2.30
CA ALA A 514 19.71 8.12 2.29
C ALA A 514 20.54 8.57 1.09
N SER A 515 20.13 9.66 0.44
CA SER A 515 20.89 10.29 -0.65
C SER A 515 21.28 11.73 -0.34
N PHE A 516 20.33 12.53 0.13
CA PHE A 516 20.50 13.93 0.56
C PHE A 516 19.38 14.29 1.54
N LYS A 517 19.43 15.48 2.15
CA LYS A 517 18.39 15.95 3.08
C LYS A 517 17.69 17.19 2.53
N LEU A 518 16.44 17.05 2.12
CA LEU A 518 15.61 18.16 1.62
C LEU A 518 15.41 19.21 2.73
N LEU A 519 15.60 20.49 2.38
CA LEU A 519 15.30 21.62 3.25
C LEU A 519 14.05 22.37 2.78
N ARG A 520 14.00 22.66 1.47
CA ARG A 520 12.91 23.37 0.82
C ARG A 520 12.91 23.05 -0.67
N VAL A 521 11.74 22.99 -1.27
CA VAL A 521 11.58 22.96 -2.72
C VAL A 521 10.38 23.80 -3.13
N GLY A 522 10.55 24.70 -4.08
CA GLY A 522 9.46 25.55 -4.52
C GLY A 522 9.84 26.44 -5.68
N PHE A 523 8.87 27.17 -6.21
CA PHE A 523 9.14 28.18 -7.23
C PHE A 523 9.92 29.36 -6.64
N GLU A 524 10.93 29.82 -7.36
CA GLU A 524 11.63 31.06 -7.05
C GLU A 524 10.63 32.23 -7.07
N ALA A 525 10.66 33.08 -6.05
CA ALA A 525 9.85 34.29 -6.03
C ALA A 525 10.29 35.20 -7.18
N GLN A 526 9.33 35.62 -8.00
CA GLN A 526 9.57 36.57 -9.09
C GLN A 526 9.71 37.99 -8.57
#